data_AF-A0A2S4LF39-F1
#
_entry.id   AF-A0A2S4LF39-F1
#
_cell.length_a   1.000
_cell.length_b   1.000
_cell.length_c   1.000
_cell.angle_alpha   90.00
_cell.angle_beta   90.00
_cell.angle_gamma   90.00
#
_symmetry.space_group_name_H-M   'P 1'
#
loop_
_entity.id
_entity.type
_entity.pdbx_description
1 polymer ?
#
loop_
_entity_poly.entity_id
_entity_poly.type
_entity_poly.pdbx_seq_one_letter_code
_entity_poly.pdbx_strand_id
1 'polypeptide(L)' 'MRAEGIKLVQRKVGTEFVITSPDVPELHVSHPDPDRALAGVPDALDMIERMKDRRASMRVVKERLAHC' A
#
# COMPACT_ATOMS: atom_id res chain seq x y z
N MET A 1 7.27 -3.11 8.17
CA MET A 1 6.69 -2.36 9.32
C MET A 1 5.78 -3.27 10.18
N ARG A 2 5.62 -3.08 11.50
CA ARG A 2 4.56 -3.81 12.26
C ARG A 2 3.21 -3.15 11.94
N ALA A 3 2.25 -3.92 11.44
CA ALA A 3 0.91 -3.44 11.06
C ALA A 3 0.04 -2.93 12.25
N GLU A 4 0.55 -3.06 13.48
CA GLU A 4 -0.06 -2.60 14.72
C GLU A 4 -0.01 -1.07 14.82
N GLY A 5 -0.88 -0.38 14.09
CA GLY A 5 -1.02 1.08 14.19
C GLY A 5 -1.52 1.80 12.94
N ILE A 6 -1.62 1.12 11.80
CA ILE A 6 -2.13 1.73 10.58
C ILE A 6 -3.64 1.85 10.68
N LYS A 7 -4.16 3.08 10.63
CA LYS A 7 -5.60 3.32 10.62
C LYS A 7 -6.16 2.87 9.27
N LEU A 8 -7.11 1.95 9.32
CA LEU A 8 -7.87 1.52 8.14
C LEU A 8 -9.25 2.17 8.14
N VAL A 9 -9.68 2.61 6.98
CA VAL A 9 -11.02 3.17 6.73
C VAL A 9 -11.69 2.30 5.68
N GLN A 10 -12.71 1.58 6.08
CA GLN A 10 -13.58 0.81 5.20
C GLN A 10 -14.84 1.61 4.90
N ARG A 11 -15.22 1.68 3.62
CA ARG A 11 -16.46 2.29 3.16
C ARG A 11 -17.08 1.46 2.04
N LYS A 12 -18.41 1.44 1.96
CA LYS A 12 -19.11 0.85 0.82
C LYS A 12 -19.29 1.91 -0.26
N VAL A 13 -18.83 1.63 -1.48
CA VAL A 13 -18.96 2.51 -2.65
C VAL A 13 -19.64 1.70 -3.75
N GLY A 14 -20.89 2.05 -4.05
CA GLY A 14 -21.72 1.25 -4.96
C GLY A 14 -21.89 -0.18 -4.45
N THR A 15 -21.43 -1.15 -5.23
CA THR A 15 -21.49 -2.59 -4.91
C THR A 15 -20.23 -3.12 -4.22
N GLU A 16 -19.19 -2.30 -4.04
CA GLU A 16 -17.91 -2.73 -3.51
C GLU A 16 -17.61 -2.16 -2.12
N PHE A 17 -16.85 -2.91 -1.34
CA PHE A 17 -16.21 -2.44 -0.11
C PHE A 17 -14.80 -1.98 -0.45
N VAL A 18 -14.51 -0.73 -0.10
CA VAL A 18 -13.24 -0.08 -0.35
C VAL A 18 -12.55 0.17 0.97
N ILE A 19 -11.31 -0.31 1.10
CA ILE A 19 -10.43 -0.08 2.23
C ILE A 19 -9.31 0.85 1.80
N THR A 20 -9.12 1.90 2.59
CA THR A 20 -8.08 2.93 2.42
C THR A 20 -7.42 3.23 3.76
N SER A 21 -6.28 3.91 3.75
CA SER A 21 -5.63 4.39 4.97
C SER A 21 -5.23 5.86 4.83
N PRO A 22 -5.49 6.73 5.83
CA PRO A 22 -4.91 8.07 5.87
C PRO A 22 -3.40 8.05 6.13
N ASP A 23 -2.89 7.02 6.82
CA ASP A 23 -1.46 6.88 7.13
C ASP A 23 -0.68 6.33 5.93
N VAL A 24 -1.35 5.57 5.07
CA VAL A 24 -0.81 5.05 3.81
C VAL A 24 -1.73 5.47 2.66
N PRO A 25 -1.54 6.69 2.10
CA PRO A 25 -2.39 7.21 1.03
C PRO A 25 -2.39 6.34 -0.24
N GLU A 26 -1.33 5.55 -0.45
CA GLU A 26 -1.24 4.62 -1.57
C GLU A 26 -2.06 3.33 -1.37
N LEU A 27 -2.57 3.08 -0.16
CA LEU A 27 -3.37 1.89 0.13
C LEU A 27 -4.78 2.05 -0.43
N HIS A 28 -5.10 1.17 -1.38
CA HIS A 28 -6.44 1.04 -1.93
C HIS A 28 -6.73 -0.44 -2.21
N VAL A 29 -7.74 -0.98 -1.54
CA VAL A 29 -8.25 -2.34 -1.79
C VAL A 29 -9.75 -2.26 -1.98
N SER A 30 -10.27 -2.76 -3.10
CA SER A 30 -11.71 -2.84 -3.37
C SER A 30 -12.12 -4.28 -3.64
N HIS A 31 -13.24 -4.70 -3.05
CA HIS A 31 -13.84 -5.99 -3.34
C HIS A 31 -15.35 -6.01 -3.00
N PRO A 32 -16.21 -6.72 -3.75
CA PRO A 32 -17.65 -6.86 -3.44
C PRO A 32 -17.95 -7.50 -2.08
N ASP A 33 -17.03 -8.32 -1.59
CA ASP A 33 -17.09 -9.01 -0.29
C ASP A 33 -16.16 -8.30 0.71
N PRO A 34 -16.69 -7.88 1.88
CA PRO A 34 -15.93 -7.11 2.88
C PRO A 34 -14.78 -7.90 3.51
N ASP A 35 -14.94 -9.21 3.72
CA ASP A 35 -13.91 -10.04 4.34
C ASP A 35 -12.75 -10.26 3.37
N ARG A 36 -13.07 -10.41 2.09
CA ARG A 36 -12.07 -10.47 1.02
C ARG A 36 -11.33 -9.15 0.83
N ALA A 37 -12.03 -8.02 0.93
CA ALA A 37 -11.38 -6.71 0.90
C ALA A 37 -10.36 -6.58 2.04
N LEU A 38 -10.73 -6.98 3.26
CA LEU A 38 -9.85 -6.89 4.42
C LEU A 38 -8.67 -7.87 4.32
N ALA A 39 -8.91 -9.08 3.84
CA ALA A 39 -7.87 -10.09 3.62
C ALA A 39 -6.80 -9.65 2.60
N GLY A 40 -7.14 -8.75 1.66
CA GLY A 40 -6.19 -8.20 0.69
C GLY A 40 -5.31 -7.06 1.22
N VAL A 41 -5.60 -6.51 2.41
CA VAL A 41 -4.84 -5.38 2.98
C VAL A 41 -3.38 -5.72 3.26
N PRO A 42 -3.03 -6.86 3.90
CA PRO A 42 -1.62 -7.21 4.14
C PRO A 42 -0.81 -7.30 2.85
N ASP A 43 -1.33 -7.97 1.83
CA ASP A 43 -0.65 -8.11 0.53
C ASP A 43 -0.45 -6.75 -0.16
N ALA A 44 -1.44 -5.87 -0.08
CA ALA A 44 -1.33 -4.51 -0.62
C ALA A 44 -0.26 -3.68 0.12
N LEU A 45 -0.19 -3.78 1.45
CA LEU A 45 0.84 -3.13 2.25
C LEU A 45 2.24 -3.63 1.91
N ASP A 46 2.41 -4.96 1.79
CA ASP A 46 3.67 -5.58 1.40
C ASP A 46 4.12 -5.12 0.01
N MET A 47 3.19 -5.02 -0.94
CA MET A 47 3.48 -4.53 -2.29
C MET A 47 3.93 -3.06 -2.27
N ILE A 48 3.27 -2.22 -1.46
CA ILE A 48 3.63 -0.81 -1.31
C ILE A 48 5.04 -0.67 -0.69
N GLU A 49 5.36 -1.44 0.35
CA GLU A 49 6.68 -1.44 1.00
C GLU A 49 7.77 -1.82 -0.02
N ARG A 50 7.57 -2.91 -0.78
CA ARG A 50 8.50 -3.33 -1.84
C ARG A 50 8.69 -2.27 -2.94
N MET A 51 7.63 -1.56 -3.31
CA MET A 51 7.74 -0.47 -4.29
C MET A 51 8.53 0.72 -3.76
N LYS A 52 8.34 1.08 -2.48
CA LYS A 52 9.10 2.15 -1.82
C LYS A 52 10.59 1.80 -1.75
N ASP A 53 10.91 0.56 -1.38
CA ASP A 53 12.29 0.06 -1.36
C ASP A 53 12.94 0.09 -2.74
N ARG A 54 12.23 -0.42 -3.76
CA ARG A 54 12.74 -0.40 -5.14
C ARG A 54 13.05 1.02 -5.63
N ARG A 55 12.17 1.99 -5.33
CA ARG A 55 12.40 3.41 -5.68
C ARG A 55 13.62 3.98 -4.96
N ALA A 56 13.80 3.66 -3.68
CA ALA A 56 14.97 4.09 -2.92
C ALA A 56 16.27 3.50 -3.49
N SER A 57 16.30 2.22 -3.82
CA SER A 57 17.46 1.58 -4.45
C SER A 57 17.78 2.18 -5.81
N MET A 58 16.77 2.44 -6.66
CA MET A 58 16.99 3.07 -7.97
C MET A 58 17.53 4.49 -7.85
N ARG A 59 17.10 5.25 -6.83
CA ARG A 59 17.64 6.60 -6.55
C ARG A 59 19.13 6.54 -6.22
N VAL A 60 19.54 5.63 -5.33
CA VAL A 60 20.95 5.45 -4.95
C VAL A 60 21.81 5.06 -6.16
N VAL A 61 21.33 4.15 -7.01
CA VAL A 61 22.04 3.77 -8.24
C VAL A 61 22.18 4.95 -9.19
N LYS A 62 21.11 5.73 -9.38
CA LYS A 62 21.13 6.93 -10.24
C LYS A 62 22.10 7.99 -9.73
N GLU A 63 22.13 8.25 -8.43
CA GLU A 63 23.08 9.19 -7.80
C GLU A 63 24.52 8.73 -8.01
N ARG A 64 24.82 7.44 -7.79
CA ARG A 64 26.16 6.88 -8.03
C ARG A 64 26.61 6.99 -9.48
N LEU A 65 25.72 6.76 -10.44
CA LEU A 65 26.01 6.89 -11.87
C LEU A 65 26.17 8.35 -12.31
N ALA A 66 25.53 9.30 -11.64
CA ALA A 66 25.66 10.74 -11.96
C ALA A 66 26.98 11.36 -11.47
N HIS A 67 27.74 10.66 -10.62
CA HIS A 67 29.05 11.07 -10.13
C HIS A 67 30.22 10.35 -10.82
N CYS A 68 29.95 9.62 -11.91
CA CYS A 68 30.95 9.12 -12.87
C CYS A 68 30.92 9.94 -14.15
#